data_AF-A0A962FMC5-F1
#
_entry.id   AF-A0A962FMC5-F1
#
_cell.length_a   1.000
_cell.length_b   1.000
_cell.length_c   1.000
_cell.angle_alpha   90.00
_cell.angle_beta   90.00
_cell.angle_gamma   90.00
#
_symmetry.space_group_name_H-M   'P 1'
#
loop_
_entity.id
_entity.type
_entity.pdbx_description
1 polymer ?
#
loop_
_entity_poly.entity_id
_entity_poly.type
_entity_poly.pdbx_seq_one_letter_code
_entity_poly.pdbx_strand_id
1 'polypeptide(L)'
;MKAAIYYLKRVAAWVWQGCHLLSGPLLALGAPLVAAWLWPTEFGFRSVGFLLQVLGVWIVWVGIRGTRKQFDVPGSWAQTKAWMSSFPRIRGRVILASGSAIVSLSGMSARAHVWSGVPEGATVEQRLEAVEKNVRRVRDDLSAHQKEADDRVRAQDEVMKRERAEREAADKEIHEKIKETETGGLKLNAAGVWWLLSGTVCSTFPEEIAHMLRGA
;
A
#
# COMPACT_ATOMS: atom_id res chain seq x y z
N MET A 1 19.38 -30.89 13.93
CA MET A 1 18.80 -30.75 12.57
C MET A 1 18.02 -29.45 12.34
N LYS A 2 17.05 -29.05 13.18
CA LYS A 2 16.25 -27.83 12.97
C LYS A 2 17.07 -26.52 12.92
N ALA A 3 18.12 -26.40 13.75
CA ALA A 3 19.00 -25.24 13.77
C ALA A 3 19.84 -25.11 12.49
N ALA A 4 20.34 -26.23 11.93
CA ALA A 4 21.08 -26.25 10.68
C ALA A 4 20.21 -25.82 9.49
N ILE A 5 18.94 -26.25 9.45
CA ILE A 5 17.97 -25.86 8.43
C ILE A 5 17.61 -24.36 8.55
N TYR A 6 17.48 -23.85 9.77
CA TYR A 6 17.23 -22.43 10.01
C TYR A 6 18.42 -21.55 9.60
N TYR A 7 19.64 -22.02 9.89
CA TYR A 7 20.88 -21.35 9.48
C TYR A 7 21.05 -21.36 7.97
N LEU A 8 20.79 -22.50 7.30
CA LEU A 8 20.77 -22.61 5.84
C LEU A 8 19.74 -21.68 5.20
N LYS A 9 18.54 -21.54 5.78
CA LYS A 9 17.54 -20.58 5.31
C LYS A 9 17.98 -19.13 5.48
N ARG A 10 18.64 -18.78 6.60
CA ARG A 10 19.19 -17.43 6.82
C ARG A 10 20.35 -17.13 5.89
N VAL A 11 21.26 -18.08 5.67
CA VAL A 11 22.37 -17.92 4.73
C VAL A 11 21.84 -17.85 3.30
N ALA A 12 20.87 -18.67 2.92
CA ALA A 12 20.22 -18.58 1.61
C ALA A 12 19.50 -17.23 1.43
N ALA A 13 18.79 -16.74 2.45
CA ALA A 13 18.15 -15.42 2.42
C ALA A 13 19.17 -14.26 2.38
N TRP A 14 20.30 -14.39 3.07
CA TRP A 14 21.39 -13.42 3.10
C TRP A 14 22.15 -13.38 1.77
N VAL A 15 22.49 -14.54 1.22
CA VAL A 15 23.04 -14.69 -0.14
C VAL A 15 22.03 -14.16 -1.15
N TRP A 16 20.74 -14.43 -0.99
CA TRP A 16 19.68 -13.88 -1.84
C TRP A 16 19.60 -12.35 -1.76
N GLN A 17 19.67 -11.74 -0.57
CA GLN A 17 19.64 -10.29 -0.38
C GLN A 17 20.89 -9.57 -0.91
N GLY A 18 22.07 -10.17 -0.73
CA GLY A 18 23.33 -9.67 -1.29
C GLY A 18 23.46 -9.94 -2.80
N CYS A 19 22.75 -10.94 -3.33
CA CYS A 19 22.97 -11.40 -4.70
C CYS A 19 22.47 -10.44 -5.78
N HIS A 20 21.39 -9.70 -5.51
CA HIS A 20 20.62 -9.02 -6.56
C HIS A 20 21.30 -7.82 -7.22
N LEU A 21 22.31 -7.21 -6.59
CA LEU A 21 22.90 -5.96 -7.10
C LEU A 21 24.21 -6.15 -7.88
N LEU A 22 25.04 -7.15 -7.54
CA LEU A 22 26.35 -7.33 -8.17
C LEU A 22 26.64 -8.79 -8.56
N SER A 23 26.28 -9.77 -7.73
CA SER A 23 26.60 -11.16 -8.06
C SER A 23 25.60 -11.80 -9.02
N GLY A 24 24.39 -11.26 -9.21
CA GLY A 24 23.41 -11.75 -10.19
C GLY A 24 23.97 -11.76 -11.61
N PRO A 25 24.44 -10.62 -12.15
CA PRO A 25 25.12 -10.56 -13.45
C PRO A 25 26.42 -11.38 -13.48
N LEU A 26 27.22 -11.34 -12.41
CA LEU A 26 28.47 -12.08 -12.29
C LEU A 26 28.26 -13.61 -12.34
N LEU A 27 27.22 -14.14 -11.70
CA LEU A 27 26.83 -15.55 -11.77
C LEU A 27 26.20 -15.89 -13.11
N ALA A 28 25.35 -15.01 -13.66
CA ALA A 28 24.71 -15.23 -14.94
C ALA A 28 25.73 -15.31 -16.09
N LEU A 29 26.81 -14.52 -16.02
CA LEU A 29 27.91 -14.52 -16.99
C LEU A 29 29.00 -15.54 -16.65
N GLY A 30 29.28 -15.75 -15.36
CA GLY A 30 30.32 -16.67 -14.89
C GLY A 30 29.94 -18.14 -15.04
N ALA A 31 28.68 -18.53 -14.81
CA ALA A 31 28.24 -19.92 -14.93
C ALA A 31 28.42 -20.48 -16.36
N PRO A 32 28.08 -19.74 -17.44
CA PRO A 32 28.40 -20.13 -18.80
C PRO A 32 29.90 -20.29 -19.07
N LEU A 33 30.74 -19.38 -18.55
CA LEU A 33 32.20 -19.43 -18.74
C LEU A 33 32.83 -20.63 -18.02
N VAL A 34 32.36 -20.94 -16.81
CA VAL A 34 32.82 -22.12 -16.06
C VAL A 34 32.35 -23.40 -16.73
N ALA A 35 31.09 -23.43 -17.20
CA ALA A 35 30.58 -24.58 -17.94
C ALA A 35 31.31 -24.79 -19.28
N ALA A 36 31.64 -23.71 -19.98
CA ALA A 36 32.45 -23.72 -21.18
C ALA A 36 33.82 -24.35 -20.96
N TRP A 37 34.42 -24.06 -19.80
CA TRP A 37 35.72 -24.59 -19.41
C TRP A 37 35.66 -26.07 -19.02
N LEU A 38 34.61 -26.49 -18.29
CA LEU A 38 34.47 -27.88 -17.83
C LEU A 38 33.95 -28.83 -18.91
N TRP A 39 33.04 -28.37 -19.77
CA TRP A 39 32.39 -29.17 -20.81
C TRP A 39 32.26 -28.37 -22.11
N PRO A 40 33.33 -28.30 -22.92
CA PRO A 40 33.36 -27.57 -24.20
C PRO A 40 32.65 -28.35 -25.32
N THR A 41 31.46 -28.86 -25.04
CA THR A 41 30.58 -29.54 -25.98
C THR A 41 29.36 -28.66 -26.25
N GLU A 42 28.88 -28.66 -27.50
CA GLU A 42 27.71 -27.89 -27.91
C GLU A 42 26.48 -28.18 -27.04
N PHE A 43 26.28 -29.46 -26.70
CA PHE A 43 25.22 -29.90 -25.81
C PHE A 43 25.32 -29.29 -24.40
N GLY A 44 26.54 -29.12 -23.88
CA GLY A 44 26.79 -28.47 -22.59
C GLY A 44 26.33 -27.01 -22.59
N PHE A 45 26.72 -26.25 -23.60
CA PHE A 45 26.30 -24.84 -23.76
C PHE A 45 24.79 -24.69 -23.89
N ARG A 46 24.14 -25.51 -24.72
CA ARG A 46 22.68 -25.48 -24.89
C ARG A 46 21.95 -25.83 -23.60
N SER A 47 22.43 -26.83 -22.86
CA SER A 47 21.82 -27.25 -21.59
C SER A 47 21.93 -26.18 -20.51
N VAL A 48 23.11 -25.53 -20.40
CA VAL A 48 23.34 -24.44 -19.45
C VAL A 48 22.54 -23.20 -19.83
N GLY A 49 22.52 -22.82 -21.11
CA GLY A 49 21.69 -21.72 -21.61
C GLY A 49 20.20 -21.91 -21.30
N PHE A 50 19.68 -23.12 -21.55
CA PHE A 50 18.30 -23.48 -21.21
C PHE A 50 18.02 -23.39 -19.69
N LEU A 51 18.92 -23.91 -18.85
CA LEU A 51 18.79 -23.83 -17.39
C LEU A 51 18.78 -22.36 -16.91
N LEU A 52 19.66 -21.52 -17.46
CA LEU A 52 19.68 -20.09 -17.17
C LEU A 52 18.38 -19.40 -17.57
N GLN A 53 17.81 -19.75 -18.74
CA GLN A 53 16.54 -19.21 -19.18
C GLN A 53 15.40 -19.61 -18.24
N VAL A 54 15.29 -20.89 -17.89
CA VAL A 54 14.25 -21.39 -16.96
C VAL A 54 14.38 -20.70 -15.60
N LEU A 55 15.59 -20.57 -15.06
CA LEU A 55 15.84 -19.87 -13.81
C LEU A 55 15.50 -18.37 -13.91
N GLY A 56 15.84 -17.73 -15.03
CA GLY A 56 15.47 -16.35 -15.31
C GLY A 56 13.95 -16.13 -15.31
N VAL A 57 13.20 -16.97 -16.04
CA VAL A 57 11.72 -16.94 -16.04
C VAL A 57 11.19 -17.16 -14.63
N TRP A 58 11.74 -18.12 -13.89
CA TRP A 58 11.33 -18.42 -12.52
C TRP A 58 11.53 -17.23 -11.58
N ILE A 59 12.69 -16.56 -11.64
CA ILE A 59 12.99 -15.39 -10.80
C ILE A 59 12.00 -14.25 -11.10
N VAL A 60 11.76 -13.95 -12.38
CA VAL A 60 10.76 -12.94 -12.78
C VAL A 60 9.37 -13.32 -12.28
N TRP A 61 9.00 -14.60 -12.40
CA TRP A 61 7.70 -15.09 -11.93
C TRP A 61 7.54 -14.95 -10.40
N VAL A 62 8.57 -15.28 -9.62
CA VAL A 62 8.59 -15.06 -8.16
C VAL A 62 8.48 -13.58 -7.83
N GLY A 63 9.17 -12.71 -8.58
CA GLY A 63 9.10 -11.25 -8.43
C GLY A 63 7.70 -10.71 -8.61
N ILE A 64 7.08 -11.06 -9.75
CA ILE A 64 5.70 -10.68 -10.05
C ILE A 64 4.74 -11.19 -8.98
N ARG A 65 4.93 -12.43 -8.48
CA ARG A 65 4.09 -13.00 -7.43
C ARG A 65 4.27 -12.28 -6.09
N GLY A 66 5.49 -11.89 -5.75
CA GLY A 66 5.80 -11.09 -4.56
C GLY A 66 5.12 -9.71 -4.60
N THR A 67 5.29 -8.98 -5.71
CA THR A 67 4.64 -7.67 -5.91
C THR A 67 3.12 -7.79 -5.89
N ARG A 68 2.53 -8.84 -6.48
CA ARG A 68 1.08 -9.08 -6.43
C ARG A 68 0.55 -9.28 -5.01
N LYS A 69 1.31 -9.97 -4.15
CA LYS A 69 0.93 -10.19 -2.74
C LYS A 69 0.95 -8.88 -1.93
N GLN A 70 1.87 -7.96 -2.24
CA GLN A 70 1.94 -6.66 -1.55
C GLN A 70 0.75 -5.75 -1.84
N PHE A 71 0.14 -5.84 -3.03
CA PHE A 71 -1.02 -5.04 -3.41
C PHE A 71 -2.38 -5.72 -3.21
N ASP A 72 -2.41 -6.91 -2.60
CA ASP A 72 -3.61 -7.73 -2.47
C ASP A 72 -4.36 -7.94 -3.80
N VAL A 73 -3.62 -7.89 -4.91
CA VAL A 73 -4.20 -8.00 -6.25
C VAL A 73 -4.50 -9.48 -6.51
N PRO A 74 -5.75 -9.83 -6.85
CA PRO A 74 -6.12 -11.21 -7.11
C PRO A 74 -5.23 -11.81 -8.20
N GLY A 75 -4.87 -13.09 -8.03
CA GLY A 75 -3.95 -13.80 -8.93
C GLY A 75 -4.37 -13.71 -10.40
N SER A 76 -3.41 -13.86 -11.32
CA SER A 76 -3.63 -13.65 -12.76
C SER A 76 -4.80 -14.48 -13.26
N TRP A 77 -4.95 -15.69 -12.72
CA TRP A 77 -6.07 -16.58 -13.00
C TRP A 77 -7.43 -16.04 -12.56
N ALA A 78 -7.50 -15.37 -11.40
CA ALA A 78 -8.73 -14.74 -10.94
C ALA A 78 -9.09 -13.53 -11.80
N GLN A 79 -8.12 -12.76 -12.28
CA GLN A 79 -8.34 -11.69 -13.26
C GLN A 79 -8.79 -12.25 -14.62
N THR A 80 -8.17 -13.32 -15.12
CA THR A 80 -8.59 -13.98 -16.36
C THR A 80 -9.99 -14.57 -16.22
N LYS A 81 -10.32 -15.18 -15.08
CA LYS A 81 -11.67 -15.69 -14.79
C LYS A 81 -12.68 -14.55 -14.68
N ALA A 82 -12.32 -13.45 -14.02
CA ALA A 82 -13.17 -12.26 -13.93
C ALA A 82 -13.42 -11.66 -15.32
N TRP A 83 -12.38 -11.49 -16.13
CA TRP A 83 -12.46 -11.04 -17.52
C TRP A 83 -13.35 -11.97 -18.37
N MET A 84 -13.13 -13.29 -18.28
CA MET A 84 -13.94 -14.29 -18.98
C MET A 84 -15.40 -14.27 -18.50
N SER A 85 -15.65 -14.01 -17.20
CA SER A 85 -17.00 -13.88 -16.66
C SER A 85 -17.68 -12.54 -16.98
N SER A 86 -16.89 -11.51 -17.29
CA SER A 86 -17.36 -10.19 -17.73
C SER A 86 -17.73 -10.15 -19.21
N PHE A 87 -17.56 -11.26 -19.93
CA PHE A 87 -18.01 -11.37 -21.31
C PHE A 87 -19.51 -11.06 -21.38
N PRO A 88 -19.92 -10.04 -22.18
CA PRO A 88 -21.28 -9.51 -22.13
C PRO A 88 -22.28 -10.59 -22.52
N ARG A 89 -23.05 -11.07 -21.53
CA ARG A 89 -24.22 -11.92 -21.79
C ARG A 89 -25.26 -11.05 -22.49
N ILE A 90 -25.66 -11.47 -23.69
CA ILE A 90 -26.60 -10.80 -24.62
C ILE A 90 -28.06 -10.77 -24.08
N ARG A 91 -28.28 -10.76 -22.77
CA ARG A 91 -29.63 -10.65 -22.18
C ARG A 91 -29.66 -9.56 -21.12
N GLY A 92 -30.51 -8.57 -21.38
CA GLY A 92 -30.61 -7.29 -20.66
C GLY A 92 -30.70 -7.45 -19.15
N ARG A 93 -30.00 -6.56 -18.43
CA ARG A 93 -29.98 -6.54 -16.97
C ARG A 93 -30.65 -5.27 -16.46
N VAL A 94 -31.67 -5.48 -15.62
CA VAL A 94 -32.35 -4.47 -14.81
C VAL A 94 -31.34 -3.88 -13.81
N ILE A 95 -31.19 -2.56 -13.81
CA ILE A 95 -30.36 -1.83 -12.86
C ILE A 95 -31.19 -1.61 -11.60
N LEU A 96 -30.85 -2.30 -10.51
CA LEU A 96 -31.41 -2.03 -9.19
C LEU A 96 -30.47 -1.05 -8.47
N ALA A 97 -30.88 0.22 -8.39
CA ALA A 97 -30.17 1.24 -7.63
C ALA A 97 -30.61 1.19 -6.16
N SER A 98 -29.72 0.77 -5.25
CA SER A 98 -29.94 0.89 -3.80
C SER A 98 -29.22 2.14 -3.29
N GLY A 99 -29.97 3.19 -2.97
CA GLY A 99 -29.46 4.34 -2.23
C GLY A 99 -29.61 4.10 -0.73
N SER A 100 -28.51 4.14 0.03
CA SER A 100 -28.55 4.20 1.49
C SER A 100 -28.48 5.67 1.94
N ALA A 101 -29.48 6.12 2.68
CA ALA A 101 -29.47 7.40 3.36
C ALA A 101 -29.10 7.18 4.83
N ILE A 102 -27.94 7.71 5.25
CA ILE A 102 -27.55 7.74 6.66
C ILE A 102 -28.11 9.03 7.25
N VAL A 103 -29.14 8.92 8.10
CA VAL A 103 -29.67 10.04 8.87
C VAL A 103 -28.92 10.09 10.20
N SER A 104 -27.98 11.03 10.34
CA SER A 104 -27.27 11.26 11.59
C SER A 104 -28.17 12.03 12.57
N LEU A 105 -28.76 11.32 13.54
CA LEU A 105 -29.36 11.92 14.74
C LEU A 105 -28.24 12.41 15.66
N SER A 106 -27.80 13.65 15.49
CA SER A 106 -26.81 14.25 16.40
C SER A 106 -27.17 15.71 16.63
N GLY A 107 -27.68 16.04 17.82
CA GLY A 107 -27.72 17.43 18.29
C GLY A 107 -29.04 17.98 18.83
N MET A 108 -29.91 17.17 19.45
CA MET A 108 -31.08 17.74 20.13
C MET A 108 -30.67 18.32 21.50
N SER A 109 -30.37 19.61 21.52
CA SER A 109 -30.15 20.41 22.74
C SER A 109 -31.45 21.12 23.09
N ALA A 110 -32.09 20.73 24.18
CA ALA A 110 -33.23 21.46 24.73
C ALA A 110 -32.72 22.54 25.69
N ARG A 111 -33.06 23.81 25.43
CA ARG A 111 -32.74 24.94 26.33
C ARG A 111 -34.04 25.53 26.86
N ALA A 112 -34.09 25.77 28.16
CA ALA A 112 -35.21 26.42 28.82
C ALA A 112 -34.84 27.88 29.13
N HIS A 113 -35.58 28.84 28.58
CA HIS A 113 -35.43 30.25 28.92
C HIS A 113 -36.43 30.62 30.02
N VAL A 114 -35.93 31.16 31.13
CA VAL A 114 -36.76 31.66 32.23
C VAL A 114 -36.73 33.19 32.20
N TRP A 115 -37.89 33.81 32.00
CA TRP A 115 -38.05 35.26 32.03
C TRP A 115 -38.86 35.66 33.27
N SER A 116 -38.41 36.71 33.97
CA SER A 116 -39.19 37.28 35.08
C SER A 116 -40.20 38.28 34.51
N GLY A 117 -41.47 37.87 34.44
CA GLY A 117 -42.58 38.72 34.03
C GLY A 117 -42.96 39.74 35.10
N VAL A 118 -43.59 40.84 34.68
CA VAL A 118 -44.05 41.91 35.56
C VAL A 118 -45.59 41.85 35.64
N PRO A 119 -46.19 41.84 36.85
CA PRO A 119 -47.65 41.91 37.03
C PRO A 119 -48.28 43.23 36.54
N GLU A 120 -49.52 43.18 36.04
CA GLU A 120 -50.29 44.38 35.71
C GLU A 120 -50.61 45.16 36.99
N GLY A 121 -50.09 46.38 37.10
CA GLY A 121 -50.19 47.22 38.31
C GLY A 121 -48.94 47.27 39.19
N ALA A 122 -47.84 46.62 38.79
CA ALA A 122 -46.57 46.67 39.51
C ALA A 122 -46.00 48.11 39.56
N THR A 123 -45.39 48.46 40.70
CA THR A 123 -44.76 49.77 40.87
C THR A 123 -43.52 49.91 39.97
N VAL A 124 -43.08 51.14 39.72
CA VAL A 124 -41.90 51.41 38.86
C VAL A 124 -40.65 50.69 39.38
N GLU A 125 -40.51 50.59 40.70
CA GLU A 125 -39.41 49.91 41.39
C GLU A 125 -39.42 48.41 41.11
N GLN A 126 -40.58 47.77 41.16
CA GLN A 126 -40.73 46.34 40.85
C GLN A 126 -40.42 46.04 39.37
N ARG A 127 -40.76 46.98 38.47
CA ARG A 127 -40.39 46.88 37.05
C ARG A 127 -38.88 46.98 36.86
N LEU A 128 -38.23 47.89 37.57
CA LEU A 128 -36.79 48.08 37.51
C LEU A 128 -36.04 46.84 38.04
N GLU A 129 -36.49 46.27 39.16
CA GLU A 129 -35.90 45.05 39.73
C GLU A 129 -36.02 43.86 38.78
N ALA A 130 -37.19 43.68 38.13
CA ALA A 130 -37.39 42.62 37.15
C ALA A 130 -36.46 42.79 35.93
N VAL A 131 -36.26 44.02 35.44
CA VAL A 131 -35.33 44.31 34.35
C VAL A 131 -33.89 44.03 34.75
N GLU A 132 -33.44 44.50 35.92
CA GLU A 132 -32.09 44.23 36.41
C GLU A 132 -31.81 42.73 36.53
N LYS A 133 -32.78 41.97 37.04
CA LYS A 133 -32.69 40.51 37.16
C LYS A 133 -32.59 39.83 35.80
N ASN A 134 -33.37 40.27 34.81
CA ASN A 134 -33.30 39.75 33.45
C ASN A 134 -31.98 40.12 32.76
N VAL A 135 -31.46 41.34 32.94
CA VAL A 135 -30.16 41.76 32.40
C VAL A 135 -29.01 40.94 32.98
N ARG A 136 -29.01 40.69 34.31
CA ARG A 136 -28.02 39.80 34.94
C ARG A 136 -28.08 38.39 34.35
N ARG A 137 -29.30 37.83 34.19
CA ARG A 137 -29.49 36.52 33.58
C ARG A 137 -28.95 36.45 32.15
N VAL A 138 -29.24 37.44 31.31
CA VAL A 138 -28.73 37.51 29.93
C VAL A 138 -27.21 37.56 29.90
N ARG A 139 -26.58 38.33 30.80
CA ARG A 139 -25.11 38.40 30.89
C ARG A 139 -24.50 37.06 31.29
N ASP A 140 -25.13 36.37 32.25
CA ASP A 140 -24.65 35.08 32.74
C ASP A 140 -24.83 33.99 31.67
N ASP A 141 -25.97 33.98 30.95
CA ASP A 141 -26.22 33.10 29.80
C ASP A 141 -25.23 33.35 28.66
N LEU A 142 -24.93 34.62 28.35
CA LEU A 142 -23.95 34.98 27.33
C LEU A 142 -22.54 34.49 27.70
N SER A 143 -22.15 34.66 28.96
CA SER A 143 -20.86 34.19 29.47
C SER A 143 -20.76 32.66 29.42
N ALA A 144 -21.85 31.96 29.76
CA ALA A 144 -21.92 30.51 29.65
C ALA A 144 -21.83 30.04 28.19
N HIS A 145 -22.47 30.74 27.25
CA HIS A 145 -22.40 30.42 25.82
C HIS A 145 -21.03 30.70 25.21
N GLN A 146 -20.35 31.78 25.60
CA GLN A 146 -18.98 32.03 25.18
C GLN A 146 -18.04 30.92 25.64
N LYS A 147 -18.16 30.51 26.91
CA LYS A 147 -17.37 29.40 27.44
C LYS A 147 -17.67 28.08 26.72
N GLU A 148 -18.95 27.76 26.49
CA GLU A 148 -19.34 26.55 25.74
C GLU A 148 -18.81 26.58 24.30
N ALA A 149 -18.84 27.74 23.63
CA ALA A 149 -18.30 27.90 22.29
C ALA A 149 -16.78 27.71 22.25
N ASP A 150 -16.05 28.31 23.19
CA ASP A 150 -14.60 28.15 23.32
C ASP A 150 -14.21 26.69 23.60
N ASP A 151 -14.95 26.01 24.48
CA ASP A 151 -14.72 24.60 24.79
C ASP A 151 -14.98 23.71 23.57
N ARG A 152 -16.03 24.00 22.78
CA ARG A 152 -16.31 23.29 21.51
C ARG A 152 -15.22 23.53 20.46
N VAL A 153 -14.75 24.77 20.32
CA VAL A 153 -13.66 25.12 19.38
C VAL A 153 -12.39 24.37 19.76
N ARG A 154 -12.03 24.34 21.05
CA ARG A 154 -10.87 23.58 21.54
C ARG A 154 -11.02 22.08 21.28
N ALA A 155 -12.20 21.52 21.57
CA ALA A 155 -12.46 20.10 21.31
C ALA A 155 -12.34 19.76 19.82
N GLN A 156 -12.84 20.61 18.93
CA GLN A 156 -12.71 20.43 17.48
C GLN A 156 -11.25 20.56 17.00
N ASP A 157 -10.48 21.51 17.55
CA ASP A 157 -9.07 21.68 17.22
C ASP A 157 -8.25 20.43 17.61
N GLU A 158 -8.53 19.83 18.77
CA GLU A 158 -7.90 18.57 19.18
C GLU A 158 -8.28 17.39 18.27
N VAL A 159 -9.54 17.30 17.83
CA VAL A 159 -9.97 16.28 16.85
C VAL A 159 -9.25 16.48 15.51
N MET A 160 -9.15 17.72 15.03
CA MET A 160 -8.44 18.06 13.79
C MET A 160 -6.95 17.74 13.86
N LYS A 161 -6.29 18.01 15.00
CA LYS A 161 -4.88 17.64 15.21
C LYS A 161 -4.68 16.13 15.16
N ARG A 162 -5.56 15.36 15.80
CA ARG A 162 -5.51 13.88 15.76
C ARG A 162 -5.71 13.35 14.35
N GLU A 163 -6.72 13.85 13.63
CA GLU A 163 -6.97 13.48 12.23
C GLU A 163 -5.75 13.77 11.35
N ARG A 164 -5.12 14.95 11.49
CA ARG A 164 -3.91 15.30 10.76
C ARG A 164 -2.75 14.35 11.07
N ALA A 165 -2.52 14.05 12.34
CA ALA A 165 -1.46 13.12 12.74
C ALA A 165 -1.69 11.70 12.19
N GLU A 166 -2.93 11.22 12.23
CA GLU A 166 -3.32 9.92 11.67
C GLU A 166 -3.16 9.89 10.14
N ARG A 167 -3.56 10.96 9.45
CA ARG A 167 -3.36 11.10 8.00
C ARG A 167 -1.89 11.15 7.62
N GLU A 168 -1.08 11.94 8.32
CA GLU A 168 0.36 12.00 8.08
C GLU A 168 1.05 10.65 8.32
N ALA A 169 0.62 9.90 9.33
CA ALA A 169 1.12 8.55 9.58
C ALA A 169 0.72 7.58 8.45
N ALA A 170 -0.54 7.61 8.01
CA ALA A 170 -1.02 6.80 6.89
C ALA A 170 -0.32 7.14 5.58
N ASP A 171 -0.11 8.43 5.29
CA ASP A 171 0.60 8.90 4.09
C ASP A 171 2.06 8.43 4.09
N LYS A 172 2.74 8.48 5.24
CA LYS A 172 4.10 7.93 5.39
C LYS A 172 4.11 6.43 5.13
N GLU A 173 3.18 5.68 5.70
CA GLU A 173 3.07 4.23 5.49
C GLU A 173 2.81 3.89 4.00
N ILE A 174 1.93 4.64 3.33
CA ILE A 174 1.67 4.48 1.90
C ILE A 174 2.94 4.79 1.09
N HIS A 175 3.63 5.89 1.39
CA HIS A 175 4.86 6.27 0.70
C HIS A 175 5.97 5.21 0.87
N GLU A 176 6.12 4.66 2.07
CA GLU A 176 7.06 3.56 2.33
C GLU A 176 6.70 2.30 1.55
N LYS A 177 5.42 1.92 1.50
CA LYS A 177 4.94 0.79 0.68
C LYS A 177 5.17 1.00 -0.82
N ILE A 178 4.95 2.22 -1.32
CA ILE A 178 5.25 2.57 -2.72
C ILE A 178 6.76 2.43 -2.97
N LYS A 179 7.60 2.99 -2.11
CA LYS A 179 9.05 2.91 -2.24
C LYS A 179 9.56 1.47 -2.18
N GLU A 180 9.05 0.66 -1.26
CA GLU A 180 9.38 -0.76 -1.15
C GLU A 180 8.95 -1.53 -2.41
N THR A 181 7.77 -1.23 -2.94
CA THR A 181 7.28 -1.84 -4.18
C THR A 181 8.18 -1.48 -5.36
N GLU A 182 8.41 -0.18 -5.58
CA GLU A 182 9.18 0.33 -6.71
C GLU A 182 10.62 -0.19 -6.68
N THR A 183 11.24 -0.23 -5.50
CA THR A 183 12.64 -0.65 -5.36
C THR A 183 12.83 -2.16 -5.19
N GLY A 184 11.86 -2.87 -4.62
CA GLY A 184 11.94 -4.31 -4.34
C GLY A 184 11.63 -5.16 -5.57
N GLY A 185 10.55 -4.82 -6.30
CA GLY A 185 10.17 -5.54 -7.51
C GLY A 185 11.16 -5.32 -8.66
N LEU A 186 11.66 -4.10 -8.82
CA LEU A 186 12.54 -3.73 -9.93
C LEU A 186 13.88 -4.46 -9.87
N LYS A 187 14.47 -4.62 -8.68
CA LYS A 187 15.75 -5.32 -8.51
C LYS A 187 15.64 -6.81 -8.87
N LEU A 188 14.58 -7.48 -8.41
CA LEU A 188 14.37 -8.90 -8.70
C LEU A 188 14.10 -9.14 -10.19
N ASN A 189 13.30 -8.27 -10.80
CA ASN A 189 13.00 -8.35 -12.22
C ASN A 189 14.25 -8.08 -13.07
N ALA A 190 15.07 -7.08 -12.71
CA ALA A 190 16.33 -6.78 -13.39
C ALA A 190 17.31 -7.97 -13.32
N ALA A 191 17.42 -8.63 -12.16
CA ALA A 191 18.24 -9.84 -12.03
C ALA A 191 17.74 -10.98 -12.94
N GLY A 192 16.42 -11.19 -13.00
CA GLY A 192 15.81 -12.18 -13.90
C GLY A 192 16.08 -11.89 -15.38
N VAL A 193 16.07 -10.61 -15.79
CA VAL A 193 16.41 -10.18 -17.15
C VAL A 193 17.86 -10.53 -17.50
N TRP A 194 18.82 -10.30 -16.60
CA TRP A 194 20.22 -10.68 -16.83
C TRP A 194 20.40 -12.19 -17.01
N TRP A 195 19.68 -13.00 -16.23
CA TRP A 195 19.69 -14.45 -16.36
C TRP A 195 19.09 -14.92 -17.69
N LEU A 196 17.96 -14.34 -18.10
CA LEU A 196 17.32 -14.62 -19.39
C LEU A 196 18.22 -14.24 -20.57
N LEU A 197 18.83 -13.06 -20.52
CA LEU A 197 19.69 -12.56 -21.59
C LEU A 197 20.92 -13.45 -21.73
N SER A 198 21.59 -13.77 -20.62
CA SER A 198 22.77 -14.64 -20.62
C SER A 198 22.43 -16.04 -21.14
N GLY A 199 21.32 -16.62 -20.68
CA GLY A 199 20.86 -17.93 -21.16
C GLY A 199 20.51 -17.92 -22.65
N THR A 200 19.90 -16.84 -23.14
CA THR A 200 19.57 -16.68 -24.57
C THR A 200 20.81 -16.62 -25.42
N VAL A 201 21.79 -15.78 -25.07
CA VAL A 201 23.07 -15.69 -25.79
C VAL A 201 23.76 -17.06 -25.86
N CYS A 202 23.82 -17.79 -24.75
CA CYS A 202 24.44 -19.12 -24.69
C CYS A 202 23.69 -20.16 -25.53
N SER A 203 22.36 -20.04 -25.63
CA SER A 203 21.54 -20.95 -26.42
C SER A 203 21.58 -20.65 -27.93
N THR A 204 21.80 -19.38 -28.32
CA THR A 204 21.74 -18.93 -29.71
C THR A 204 23.07 -19.06 -30.43
N PHE A 205 24.20 -18.86 -29.75
CA PHE A 205 25.53 -18.85 -30.37
C PHE A 205 26.52 -19.83 -29.70
N PRO A 206 26.19 -21.13 -29.58
CA PRO A 206 27.06 -22.08 -28.89
C PRO A 206 28.39 -22.34 -29.63
N GLU A 207 28.38 -22.31 -30.96
CA GLU A 207 29.57 -22.60 -31.78
C GLU A 207 30.56 -21.44 -31.82
N GLU A 208 30.06 -20.20 -31.94
CA GLU A 208 30.87 -18.99 -31.96
C GLU A 208 31.58 -18.78 -30.62
N ILE A 209 30.87 -19.03 -29.50
CA ILE A 209 31.45 -18.97 -28.16
C ILE A 209 32.54 -20.04 -28.00
N ALA A 210 32.30 -21.27 -28.46
CA ALA A 210 33.29 -22.34 -28.41
C ALA A 210 34.53 -22.03 -29.28
N HIS A 211 34.35 -21.40 -30.44
CA HIS A 211 35.45 -20.95 -31.29
C HIS A 211 36.28 -19.83 -30.66
N MET A 212 35.63 -18.82 -30.05
CA MET A 212 36.31 -17.73 -29.35
C MET A 212 37.16 -18.23 -28.17
N LEU A 213 36.65 -19.19 -27.40
CA LEU A 213 37.34 -19.77 -26.25
C LEU A 213 38.49 -20.71 -26.61
N ARG A 214 38.48 -21.31 -27.81
CA ARG A 214 39.58 -22.15 -28.31
C ARG A 214 40.66 -21.35 -29.06
N GLY A 215 40.32 -20.14 -29.52
CA GLY A 215 41.24 -19.24 -30.22
C GLY A 215 41.97 -18.24 -29.32
N ALA A 216 41.62 -18.17 -28.03
CA ALA A 216 42.31 -17.40 -26.98
C ALA A 216 43.15 -18.34 -26.10
#